data_AF-A0A449A568-F1
#
_entry.id   AF-A0A449A568-F1
#
_cell.length_a   1.000
_cell.length_b   1.000
_cell.length_c   1.000
_cell.angle_alpha   90.00
_cell.angle_beta   90.00
_cell.angle_gamma   90.00
#
_symmetry.space_group_name_H-M   'P 1'
#
loop_
_entity.id
_entity.type
_entity.pdbx_description
1 polymer ?
#
loop_
_entity_poly.entity_id
_entity_poly.type
_entity_poly.pdbx_seq_one_letter_code
_entity_poly.pdbx_strand_id
1 'polypeptide(L)'
;MQIYYQDIKTFEIKDKIEVKYEIFKDNFLLEYKNKKILIFSKNIRQNSFYFADLLIEKINNDPKNNYWFSQEIFYKVSKINKLEFANKNINFLTQIQDFILNSKKNYLKFIPLLLLGKNYLENNEVVNILKKIQIYHLFVISGFHIGFIKVIFFKFLSWTKIKNWIIFILFLIFSFFYLTILNFPISAIRAFVFLFLIEINKNIFNKKYKNYEILIFVGLVFIVKNIYIIFSISFILSFFISLIIILIINLKIKSKILNFIFISIFANIASFFILNFFGNYNYNVFSIFNSIIFTPFISFFYIFTLIFFWSKNFLDFICGNILYFLTIISNYQIIIEIPIPKKVIILFVIVHFLFLPLIKKNEKKFNK
;
A
#
# COMPACT_ATOMS: atom_id res chain seq x y z
N MET A 1 -26.93 1.67 -23.90
CA MET A 1 -26.25 1.21 -25.11
C MET A 1 -25.15 0.25 -24.69
N GLN A 2 -25.46 -1.06 -24.64
CA GLN A 2 -24.51 -2.11 -24.25
C GLN A 2 -23.49 -2.28 -25.39
N ILE A 3 -22.27 -1.81 -25.17
CA ILE A 3 -21.15 -2.15 -26.06
C ILE A 3 -20.77 -3.58 -25.70
N TYR A 4 -21.15 -4.52 -26.56
CA TYR A 4 -20.65 -5.89 -26.58
C TYR A 4 -19.12 -5.83 -26.71
N TYR A 5 -18.40 -5.89 -25.59
CA TYR A 5 -17.01 -6.35 -25.61
C TYR A 5 -17.06 -7.82 -26.04
N GLN A 6 -16.74 -8.09 -27.30
CA GLN A 6 -16.45 -9.46 -27.74
C GLN A 6 -15.41 -10.04 -26.78
N ASP A 7 -15.84 -11.05 -26.02
CA ASP A 7 -15.04 -11.73 -25.02
C ASP A 7 -14.05 -12.65 -25.74
N ILE A 8 -13.01 -12.03 -26.30
CA ILE A 8 -11.94 -12.73 -27.01
C ILE A 8 -11.23 -13.65 -26.00
N LYS A 9 -11.47 -14.96 -26.13
CA LYS A 9 -10.87 -15.98 -25.25
C LYS A 9 -9.36 -16.05 -25.41
N THR A 10 -8.87 -15.89 -26.63
CA THR A 10 -7.45 -15.90 -26.97
C THR A 10 -7.12 -14.89 -28.07
N PHE A 11 -5.96 -14.24 -27.97
CA PHE A 11 -5.44 -13.40 -29.04
C PHE A 11 -3.91 -13.44 -29.09
N GLU A 12 -3.36 -13.16 -30.27
CA GLU A 12 -1.91 -13.03 -30.47
C GLU A 12 -1.49 -11.57 -30.39
N ILE A 13 -0.32 -11.32 -29.81
CA ILE A 13 0.41 -10.07 -29.96
C ILE A 13 1.68 -10.38 -30.74
N LYS A 14 1.87 -9.68 -31.86
CA LYS A 14 3.09 -9.69 -32.69
C LYS A 14 3.56 -8.25 -32.87
N ASP A 15 3.90 -7.61 -31.75
CA ASP A 15 4.10 -6.16 -31.71
C ASP A 15 5.06 -5.76 -30.58
N LYS A 16 5.43 -4.49 -30.55
CA LYS A 16 6.16 -3.89 -29.45
C LYS A 16 5.24 -3.77 -28.23
N ILE A 17 5.68 -4.33 -27.12
CA ILE A 17 5.00 -4.30 -25.83
C ILE A 17 5.83 -3.59 -24.78
N GLU A 18 5.17 -3.01 -23.79
CA GLU A 18 5.83 -2.44 -22.60
C GLU A 18 5.74 -3.42 -21.43
N VAL A 19 6.89 -3.83 -20.90
CA VAL A 19 6.97 -4.44 -19.58
C VAL A 19 7.10 -3.31 -18.55
N LYS A 20 6.10 -3.17 -17.69
CA LYS A 20 6.10 -2.13 -16.65
C LYS A 20 6.92 -2.59 -15.43
N TYR A 21 6.36 -3.47 -14.62
CA TYR A 21 7.00 -3.87 -13.36
C TYR A 21 6.67 -5.31 -12.98
N GLU A 22 7.49 -5.88 -12.11
CA GLU A 22 7.21 -7.16 -11.48
C GLU A 22 6.16 -6.98 -10.39
N ILE A 23 5.14 -7.84 -10.42
CA ILE A 23 4.08 -7.89 -9.43
C ILE A 23 4.49 -8.83 -8.29
N PHE A 24 4.94 -10.05 -8.62
CA PHE A 24 5.33 -11.07 -7.64
C PHE A 24 6.07 -12.25 -8.28
N LYS A 25 7.27 -12.60 -7.80
CA LYS A 25 8.01 -13.85 -8.14
C LYS A 25 7.97 -14.17 -9.65
N ASP A 26 8.70 -13.40 -10.44
CA ASP A 26 8.81 -13.56 -11.91
C ASP A 26 7.51 -13.27 -12.70
N ASN A 27 6.42 -12.85 -12.03
CA ASN A 27 5.22 -12.37 -12.71
C ASN A 27 5.34 -10.87 -13.01
N PHE A 28 5.43 -10.52 -14.29
CA PHE A 28 5.49 -9.15 -14.77
C PHE A 28 4.16 -8.68 -15.33
N LEU A 29 3.92 -7.38 -15.20
CA LEU A 29 2.80 -6.70 -15.85
C LEU A 29 3.23 -6.19 -17.23
N LEU A 30 2.58 -6.70 -18.26
CA LEU A 30 2.62 -6.16 -19.62
C LEU A 30 1.46 -5.21 -19.84
N GLU A 31 1.71 -4.14 -20.57
CA GLU A 31 0.66 -3.25 -21.06
C GLU A 31 0.67 -3.20 -22.59
N TYR A 32 -0.47 -3.51 -23.19
CA TYR A 32 -0.67 -3.43 -24.63
C TYR A 32 -2.07 -2.90 -24.94
N LYS A 33 -2.17 -1.79 -25.68
CA LYS A 33 -3.45 -1.13 -26.04
C LYS A 33 -4.40 -0.98 -24.83
N ASN A 34 -3.89 -0.45 -23.72
CA ASN A 34 -4.59 -0.28 -22.43
C ASN A 34 -5.06 -1.58 -21.75
N LYS A 35 -4.65 -2.77 -22.23
CA LYS A 35 -4.88 -4.04 -21.54
C LYS A 35 -3.67 -4.40 -20.69
N LYS A 36 -3.93 -4.76 -19.45
CA LYS A 36 -2.98 -5.33 -18.50
C LYS A 36 -2.93 -6.85 -18.67
N ILE A 37 -1.76 -7.39 -18.96
CA ILE A 37 -1.54 -8.82 -19.23
C ILE A 37 -0.46 -9.34 -18.29
N LEU A 38 -0.69 -10.51 -17.70
CA LEU A 38 0.27 -11.20 -16.85
C LEU A 38 1.25 -12.02 -17.70
N ILE A 39 2.54 -11.86 -17.50
CA ILE A 39 3.57 -12.74 -18.07
C ILE A 39 4.44 -13.32 -16.97
N PHE A 40 4.70 -14.63 -17.04
CA PHE A 40 5.66 -15.29 -16.16
C PHE A 40 6.96 -15.52 -16.93
N SER A 41 8.06 -14.91 -16.49
CA SER A 41 9.38 -15.12 -17.10
C SER A 41 10.50 -14.66 -16.17
N LYS A 42 11.55 -15.47 -16.04
CA LYS A 42 12.69 -15.19 -15.14
C LYS A 42 13.66 -14.13 -15.66
N ASN A 43 13.69 -13.90 -16.97
CA ASN A 43 14.74 -13.09 -17.62
C ASN A 43 14.18 -11.82 -18.29
N ILE A 44 13.21 -11.16 -17.66
CA ILE A 44 12.63 -9.92 -18.15
C ILE A 44 13.14 -8.73 -17.31
N ARG A 45 13.49 -7.63 -18.00
CA ARG A 45 13.83 -6.36 -17.38
C ARG A 45 12.56 -5.54 -17.17
N GLN A 46 12.46 -4.90 -16.00
CA GLN A 46 11.37 -3.95 -15.71
C GLN A 46 11.57 -2.66 -16.50
N ASN A 47 10.48 -1.94 -16.73
CA ASN A 47 10.46 -0.66 -17.45
C ASN A 47 11.19 -0.73 -18.81
N SER A 48 10.89 -1.75 -19.62
CA SER A 48 11.49 -1.87 -20.95
C SER A 48 10.51 -2.36 -22.00
N PHE A 49 10.79 -1.97 -23.24
CA PHE A 49 10.06 -2.41 -24.41
C PHE A 49 10.65 -3.70 -24.95
N TYR A 50 9.79 -4.62 -25.34
CA TYR A 50 10.14 -5.86 -26.02
C TYR A 50 9.37 -5.96 -27.34
N PHE A 51 9.99 -6.54 -28.36
CA PHE A 51 9.26 -7.08 -29.49
C PHE A 51 8.84 -8.50 -29.13
N ALA A 52 7.53 -8.73 -29.12
CA ALA A 52 6.99 -9.97 -28.60
C ALA A 52 6.02 -10.62 -29.58
N ASP A 53 6.16 -11.93 -29.73
CA ASP A 53 5.20 -12.84 -30.33
C ASP A 53 4.63 -13.72 -29.19
N LEU A 54 3.45 -13.36 -28.71
CA LEU A 54 2.80 -13.92 -27.53
C LEU A 54 1.40 -14.41 -27.86
N LEU A 55 1.08 -15.61 -27.37
CA LEU A 55 -0.29 -16.09 -27.27
C LEU A 55 -0.85 -15.74 -25.90
N ILE A 56 -1.99 -15.08 -25.88
CA ILE A 56 -2.66 -14.60 -24.68
C ILE A 56 -3.99 -15.31 -24.50
N GLU A 57 -4.27 -15.69 -23.27
CA GLU A 57 -5.52 -16.30 -22.83
C GLU A 57 -6.20 -15.43 -21.78
N LYS A 58 -7.53 -15.38 -21.82
CA LYS A 58 -8.34 -14.83 -20.73
C LYS A 58 -8.18 -15.71 -19.50
N ILE A 59 -7.94 -15.09 -18.34
CA ILE A 59 -7.83 -15.79 -17.06
C ILE A 59 -9.22 -16.32 -16.69
N ASN A 60 -9.29 -17.60 -16.31
CA ASN A 60 -10.53 -18.24 -15.89
C ASN A 60 -11.10 -17.58 -14.63
N ASN A 61 -12.43 -17.51 -14.55
CA ASN A 61 -13.17 -16.97 -13.40
C ASN A 61 -13.18 -17.94 -12.21
N ASP A 62 -12.00 -18.30 -11.72
CA ASP A 62 -11.83 -19.08 -10.50
C ASP A 62 -11.59 -18.15 -9.30
N PRO A 63 -12.11 -18.47 -8.08
CA PRO A 63 -11.88 -17.66 -6.89
C PRO A 63 -10.41 -17.39 -6.57
N LYS A 64 -9.51 -18.30 -6.98
CA LYS A 64 -8.05 -18.16 -6.85
C LYS A 64 -7.50 -16.97 -7.66
N ASN A 65 -8.17 -16.60 -8.75
CA ASN A 65 -7.76 -15.53 -9.66
C ASN A 65 -8.36 -14.16 -9.30
N ASN A 66 -9.24 -14.09 -8.30
CA ASN A 66 -9.86 -12.83 -7.87
C ASN A 66 -8.83 -11.75 -7.50
N TYR A 67 -7.65 -12.15 -7.02
CA TYR A 67 -6.54 -11.21 -6.79
C TYR A 67 -6.08 -10.55 -8.08
N TRP A 68 -5.92 -11.28 -9.18
CA TRP A 68 -5.52 -10.71 -10.47
C TRP A 68 -6.57 -9.73 -11.00
N PHE A 69 -7.85 -10.10 -10.90
CA PHE A 69 -8.95 -9.21 -11.26
C PHE A 69 -8.98 -7.94 -10.39
N SER A 70 -8.59 -8.03 -9.12
CA SER A 70 -8.43 -6.86 -8.24
C SER A 70 -7.38 -5.86 -8.72
N GLN A 71 -6.40 -6.32 -9.52
CA GLN A 71 -5.36 -5.51 -10.15
C GLN A 71 -5.73 -5.07 -11.59
N GLU A 72 -6.96 -5.35 -12.02
CA GLU A 72 -7.46 -5.16 -13.39
C GLU A 72 -6.72 -6.03 -14.43
N ILE A 73 -6.18 -7.18 -14.01
CA ILE A 73 -5.48 -8.14 -14.87
C ILE A 73 -6.44 -9.27 -15.21
N PHE A 74 -6.89 -9.30 -16.46
CA PHE A 74 -7.86 -10.29 -16.96
C PHE A 74 -7.25 -11.30 -17.94
N TYR A 75 -6.01 -11.09 -18.34
CA TYR A 75 -5.34 -11.85 -19.38
C TYR A 75 -3.97 -12.32 -18.91
N LYS A 76 -3.55 -13.50 -19.34
CA LYS A 76 -2.22 -14.05 -19.10
C LYS A 76 -1.59 -14.54 -20.41
N VAL A 77 -0.28 -14.49 -20.50
CA VAL A 77 0.48 -15.13 -21.59
C VAL A 77 0.42 -16.64 -21.37
N SER A 78 -0.08 -17.36 -22.38
CA SER A 78 -0.10 -18.83 -22.37
C SER A 78 1.12 -19.42 -23.04
N LYS A 79 1.61 -18.79 -24.11
CA LYS A 79 2.82 -19.21 -24.82
C LYS A 79 3.63 -18.01 -25.30
N ILE A 80 4.94 -18.12 -25.17
CA ILE A 80 5.92 -17.15 -25.67
C ILE A 80 6.57 -17.78 -26.90
N ASN A 81 6.29 -17.23 -28.08
CA ASN A 81 6.94 -17.67 -29.33
C ASN A 81 8.25 -16.90 -29.53
N LYS A 82 8.24 -15.59 -29.25
CA LYS A 82 9.41 -14.71 -29.38
C LYS A 82 9.35 -13.57 -28.37
N LEU A 83 10.47 -13.25 -27.73
CA LEU A 83 10.61 -12.10 -26.83
C LEU A 83 12.02 -11.53 -26.99
N GLU A 84 12.14 -10.44 -27.75
CA GLU A 84 13.41 -9.75 -27.97
C GLU A 84 13.38 -8.40 -27.27
N PHE A 85 14.42 -8.11 -26.49
CA PHE A 85 14.59 -6.80 -25.87
C PHE A 85 14.73 -5.75 -26.96
N ALA A 86 13.85 -4.74 -26.95
CA ALA A 86 13.96 -3.61 -27.85
C ALA A 86 14.83 -2.55 -27.17
N ASN A 87 14.24 -1.74 -26.30
CA ASN A 87 14.91 -0.62 -25.63
C ASN A 87 14.41 -0.49 -24.19
N LYS A 88 15.21 0.13 -23.32
CA LYS A 88 14.72 0.55 -22.00
C LYS A 88 13.70 1.69 -22.16
N ASN A 89 12.62 1.68 -21.39
CA ASN A 89 11.71 2.82 -21.34
C ASN A 89 12.35 3.90 -20.47
N ILE A 90 12.95 4.92 -21.11
CA ILE A 90 13.64 6.01 -20.42
C ILE A 90 12.68 7.20 -20.33
N ASN A 91 12.00 7.30 -19.19
CA ASN A 91 11.18 8.43 -18.81
C ASN A 91 11.67 8.96 -17.46
N PHE A 92 11.28 10.18 -17.11
CA PHE A 92 11.63 10.79 -15.82
C PHE A 92 11.30 9.88 -14.62
N LEU A 93 10.18 9.16 -14.65
CA LEU A 93 9.81 8.19 -13.61
C LEU A 93 10.77 7.01 -13.52
N THR A 94 11.18 6.46 -14.66
CA THR A 94 12.08 5.30 -14.69
C THR A 94 13.50 5.71 -14.28
N GLN A 95 13.92 6.95 -14.59
CA GLN A 95 15.15 7.53 -14.07
C GLN A 95 15.16 7.67 -12.54
N ILE A 96 14.05 8.12 -11.94
CA ILE A 96 13.94 8.16 -10.46
C ILE A 96 14.01 6.75 -9.87
N GLN A 97 13.27 5.79 -10.45
CA GLN A 97 13.27 4.42 -9.96
C GLN A 97 14.67 3.79 -10.10
N ASP A 98 15.33 3.96 -11.24
CA ASP A 98 16.71 3.52 -11.47
C ASP A 98 17.68 4.18 -10.48
N PHE A 99 17.50 5.47 -10.19
CA PHE A 99 18.31 6.16 -9.20
C PHE A 99 18.15 5.53 -7.82
N ILE A 100 16.92 5.21 -7.38
CA ILE A 100 16.66 4.55 -6.11
C ILE A 100 17.21 3.12 -6.11
N LEU A 101 17.09 2.39 -7.22
CA LEU A 101 17.51 0.99 -7.31
C LEU A 101 19.02 0.81 -7.54
N ASN A 102 19.77 1.89 -7.74
CA ASN A 102 21.21 1.85 -7.91
C ASN A 102 21.94 2.24 -6.62
N SER A 103 22.17 1.27 -5.72
CA SER A 103 22.87 1.49 -4.46
C SER A 103 23.44 0.19 -3.87
N LYS A 104 24.01 0.27 -2.67
CA LYS A 104 24.59 -0.84 -1.92
C LYS A 104 23.54 -1.78 -1.33
N LYS A 105 23.99 -2.95 -0.87
CA LYS A 105 23.13 -4.07 -0.45
C LYS A 105 22.16 -3.71 0.69
N ASN A 106 22.58 -2.98 1.73
CA ASN A 106 21.69 -2.68 2.86
C ASN A 106 20.67 -1.63 2.47
N TYR A 107 21.08 -0.60 1.72
CA TYR A 107 20.19 0.38 1.12
C TYR A 107 19.08 -0.32 0.31
N LEU A 108 19.42 -1.24 -0.59
CA LEU A 108 18.46 -1.90 -1.47
C LEU A 108 17.45 -2.79 -0.71
N LYS A 109 17.77 -3.23 0.51
CA LYS A 109 16.84 -3.99 1.35
C LYS A 109 15.73 -3.13 1.96
N PHE A 110 15.99 -1.85 2.24
CA PHE A 110 15.07 -0.95 2.96
C PHE A 110 14.46 0.14 2.09
N ILE A 111 15.29 0.87 1.34
CA ILE A 111 14.88 2.13 0.74
C ILE A 111 13.84 1.94 -0.37
N PRO A 112 13.97 0.96 -1.28
CA PRO A 112 12.91 0.68 -2.25
C PRO A 112 11.59 0.27 -1.57
N LEU A 113 11.66 -0.48 -0.45
CA LEU A 113 10.47 -0.87 0.30
C LEU A 113 9.75 0.36 0.88
N LEU A 114 10.51 1.31 1.46
CA LEU A 114 9.97 2.53 2.07
C LEU A 114 9.50 3.56 1.04
N LEU A 115 10.32 3.84 0.02
CA LEU A 115 10.08 4.94 -0.91
C LEU A 115 9.25 4.55 -2.12
N LEU A 116 9.26 3.28 -2.52
CA LEU A 116 8.50 2.77 -3.67
C LEU A 116 7.39 1.79 -3.26
N GLY A 117 7.32 1.39 -1.98
CA GLY A 117 6.30 0.47 -1.49
C GLY A 117 6.45 -0.96 -2.01
N LYS A 118 7.61 -1.31 -2.57
CA LYS A 118 7.85 -2.60 -3.24
C LYS A 118 9.16 -3.22 -2.78
N ASN A 119 9.15 -4.54 -2.65
CA ASN A 119 10.36 -5.32 -2.48
C ASN A 119 10.92 -5.69 -3.85
N TYR A 120 12.16 -5.27 -4.15
CA TYR A 120 12.85 -5.55 -5.41
C TYR A 120 13.95 -6.61 -5.26
N LEU A 121 14.18 -7.11 -4.04
CA LEU A 121 15.14 -8.17 -3.77
C LEU A 121 14.40 -9.47 -3.50
N GLU A 122 14.70 -10.51 -4.28
CA GLU A 122 14.29 -11.88 -3.95
C GLU A 122 14.85 -12.29 -2.58
N ASN A 123 14.02 -12.97 -1.78
CA ASN A 123 14.38 -13.42 -0.42
C ASN A 123 14.98 -12.31 0.47
N ASN A 124 14.43 -11.11 0.39
CA ASN A 124 14.85 -9.99 1.22
C ASN A 124 14.73 -10.33 2.72
N GLU A 125 15.88 -10.55 3.37
CA GLU A 125 15.99 -10.86 4.80
C GLU A 125 15.28 -9.81 5.67
N VAL A 126 15.32 -8.53 5.28
CA VAL A 126 14.65 -7.44 6.02
C VAL A 126 13.16 -7.69 6.01
N VAL A 127 12.57 -8.00 4.85
CA VAL A 127 11.14 -8.32 4.76
C VAL A 127 10.80 -9.47 5.69
N ASN A 128 11.58 -10.55 5.69
CA ASN A 128 11.34 -11.71 6.56
C ASN A 128 11.41 -11.34 8.05
N ILE A 129 12.42 -10.55 8.45
CA ILE A 129 12.53 -10.04 9.82
C ILE A 129 11.31 -9.18 10.16
N LEU A 130 10.99 -8.18 9.33
CA LEU A 130 9.83 -7.29 9.55
C LEU A 130 8.51 -8.04 9.67
N LYS A 131 8.34 -9.14 8.92
CA LYS A 131 7.19 -10.04 9.06
C LYS A 131 7.22 -10.78 10.40
N LYS A 132 8.38 -11.33 10.78
CA LYS A 132 8.61 -12.05 12.04
C LYS A 132 8.28 -11.18 13.27
N ILE A 133 8.74 -9.94 13.30
CA ILE A 133 8.45 -8.97 14.38
C ILE A 133 7.09 -8.25 14.24
N GLN A 134 6.31 -8.57 13.20
CA GLN A 134 4.98 -8.02 12.87
C GLN A 134 4.90 -6.50 12.58
N ILE A 135 6.00 -5.89 12.17
CA ILE A 135 6.05 -4.46 11.83
C ILE A 135 6.16 -4.18 10.32
N TYR A 136 6.03 -5.20 9.46
CA TYR A 136 6.08 -5.02 8.00
C TYR A 136 5.08 -3.97 7.48
N HIS A 137 3.89 -3.89 8.09
CA HIS A 137 2.86 -2.91 7.72
C HIS A 137 3.29 -1.45 7.95
N LEU A 138 4.29 -1.20 8.80
CA LEU A 138 4.87 0.12 9.04
C LEU A 138 5.82 0.55 7.91
N PHE A 139 6.40 -0.39 7.16
CA PHE A 139 7.32 -0.11 6.04
C PHE A 139 6.60 0.03 4.70
N VAL A 140 5.42 -0.56 4.56
CA VAL A 140 4.60 -0.36 3.37
C VAL A 140 3.99 1.03 3.40
N ILE A 141 4.11 1.76 2.29
CA ILE A 141 3.53 3.10 2.16
C ILE A 141 2.04 3.05 2.51
N SER A 142 1.69 3.82 3.52
CA SER A 142 0.38 3.81 4.14
C SER A 142 -0.17 5.24 4.21
N GLY A 143 -1.44 5.36 4.59
CA GLY A 143 -2.06 6.68 4.75
C GLY A 143 -1.43 7.51 5.87
N PHE A 144 -0.75 6.85 6.81
CA PHE A 144 0.04 7.53 7.83
C PHE A 144 1.21 8.30 7.20
N HIS A 145 1.95 7.69 6.27
CA HIS A 145 3.07 8.34 5.58
C HIS A 145 2.63 9.60 4.84
N ILE A 146 1.54 9.52 4.05
CA ILE A 146 1.01 10.67 3.31
C ILE A 146 0.46 11.74 4.26
N GLY A 147 -0.22 11.34 5.32
CA GLY A 147 -0.68 12.26 6.36
C GLY A 147 0.47 12.98 7.07
N PHE A 148 1.57 12.28 7.32
CA PHE A 148 2.74 12.85 7.97
C PHE A 148 3.50 13.79 7.03
N ILE A 149 3.66 13.42 5.75
CA ILE A 149 4.15 14.31 4.70
C ILE A 149 3.31 15.59 4.64
N LYS A 150 1.97 15.50 4.71
CA LYS A 150 1.09 16.68 4.77
C LYS A 150 1.46 17.59 5.93
N VAL A 151 1.63 17.06 7.14
CA VAL A 151 1.96 17.87 8.33
C VAL A 151 3.28 18.62 8.14
N ILE A 152 4.31 17.92 7.65
CA ILE A 152 5.64 18.52 7.40
C ILE A 152 5.54 19.59 6.31
N PHE A 153 4.87 19.27 5.21
CA PHE A 153 4.68 20.19 4.08
C PHE A 153 3.98 21.48 4.53
N PHE A 154 2.90 21.37 5.31
CA PHE A 154 2.20 22.52 5.87
C PHE A 154 3.07 23.30 6.85
N LYS A 155 3.84 22.63 7.71
CA LYS A 155 4.73 23.29 8.66
C LYS A 155 5.86 24.04 7.95
N PHE A 156 6.43 23.47 6.89
CA PHE A 156 7.46 24.13 6.09
C PHE A 156 6.93 25.39 5.40
N LEU A 157 5.73 25.32 4.82
CA LEU A 157 5.10 26.49 4.18
C LEU A 157 4.42 27.46 5.17
N SER A 158 4.25 27.10 6.44
CA SER A 158 3.60 27.97 7.43
C SER A 158 4.38 29.26 7.73
N TRP A 159 5.68 29.30 7.43
CA TRP A 159 6.49 30.51 7.55
C TRP A 159 6.28 31.51 6.41
N THR A 160 5.53 31.11 5.37
CA THR A 160 5.20 31.97 4.24
C THR A 160 3.89 32.72 4.48
N LYS A 161 3.66 33.85 3.79
CA LYS A 161 2.38 34.59 3.81
C LYS A 161 1.27 33.94 2.96
N ILE A 162 1.45 32.70 2.53
CA ILE A 162 0.55 32.01 1.60
C ILE A 162 -0.70 31.53 2.35
N LYS A 163 -1.89 31.69 1.74
CA LYS A 163 -3.16 31.23 2.32
C LYS A 163 -3.19 29.70 2.42
N ASN A 164 -3.74 29.16 3.51
CA ASN A 164 -3.80 27.71 3.77
C ASN A 164 -4.42 26.87 2.64
N TRP A 165 -5.41 27.41 1.92
CA TRP A 165 -6.04 26.69 0.80
C TRP A 165 -5.09 26.56 -0.40
N ILE A 166 -4.20 27.54 -0.63
CA ILE A 166 -3.17 27.49 -1.67
C ILE A 166 -2.11 26.45 -1.29
N ILE A 167 -1.67 26.46 -0.02
CA ILE A 167 -0.74 25.43 0.51
C ILE A 167 -1.33 24.03 0.32
N PHE A 168 -2.65 23.87 0.51
CA PHE A 168 -3.32 22.60 0.26
C PHE A 168 -3.30 22.18 -1.20
N ILE A 169 -3.54 23.10 -2.15
CA ILE A 169 -3.46 22.80 -3.58
C ILE A 169 -2.04 22.40 -3.97
N LEU A 170 -1.03 23.13 -3.49
CA LEU A 170 0.38 22.77 -3.70
C LEU A 170 0.69 21.38 -3.14
N PHE A 171 0.16 21.05 -1.96
CA PHE A 171 0.28 19.72 -1.38
C PHE A 171 -0.38 18.63 -2.25
N LEU A 172 -1.56 18.90 -2.84
CA LEU A 172 -2.21 17.93 -3.75
C LEU A 172 -1.37 17.69 -5.00
N ILE A 173 -0.83 18.76 -5.61
CA ILE A 173 0.04 18.64 -6.79
C ILE A 173 1.28 17.81 -6.44
N PHE A 174 1.95 18.16 -5.33
CA PHE A 174 3.11 17.42 -4.83
C PHE A 174 2.78 15.94 -4.55
N SER A 175 1.68 15.67 -3.84
CA SER A 175 1.27 14.31 -3.49
C SER A 175 0.85 13.51 -4.72
N PHE A 176 0.25 14.13 -5.73
CA PHE A 176 -0.10 13.46 -6.98
C PHE A 176 1.15 13.05 -7.75
N PHE A 177 2.14 13.95 -7.84
CA PHE A 177 3.44 13.62 -8.41
C PHE A 177 4.11 12.46 -7.64
N TYR A 178 4.06 12.48 -6.31
CA TYR A 178 4.58 11.37 -5.52
C TYR A 178 3.84 10.05 -5.83
N LEU A 179 2.51 10.06 -5.99
CA LEU A 179 1.75 8.86 -6.40
C LEU A 179 2.20 8.29 -7.75
N THR A 180 2.60 9.15 -8.70
CA THR A 180 3.12 8.69 -10.00
C THR A 180 4.43 7.90 -9.84
N ILE A 181 5.32 8.35 -8.96
CA ILE A 181 6.59 7.65 -8.66
C ILE A 181 6.31 6.28 -8.02
N LEU A 182 5.28 6.20 -7.18
CA LEU A 182 4.86 4.97 -6.50
C LEU A 182 4.12 3.97 -7.39
N ASN A 183 3.78 4.33 -8.63
CA ASN A 183 2.82 3.59 -9.47
C ASN A 183 1.46 3.38 -8.77
N PHE A 184 0.97 4.41 -8.05
CA PHE A 184 -0.39 4.46 -7.50
C PHE A 184 -0.81 3.25 -6.64
N PRO A 185 -0.14 2.94 -5.52
CA PRO A 185 -0.57 1.85 -4.64
C PRO A 185 -1.89 2.20 -3.96
N ILE A 186 -2.77 1.21 -3.79
CA ILE A 186 -4.14 1.37 -3.27
C ILE A 186 -4.18 2.19 -1.97
N SER A 187 -3.27 1.91 -1.04
CA SER A 187 -3.18 2.59 0.25
C SER A 187 -2.88 4.08 0.15
N ALA A 188 -2.06 4.45 -0.84
CA ALA A 188 -1.62 5.82 -1.11
C ALA A 188 -2.71 6.61 -1.86
N ILE A 189 -3.30 6.03 -2.93
CA ILE A 189 -4.42 6.66 -3.65
C ILE A 189 -5.56 6.96 -2.67
N ARG A 190 -5.94 5.98 -1.83
CA ARG A 190 -7.02 6.19 -0.86
C ARG A 190 -6.67 7.35 0.08
N ALA A 191 -5.45 7.42 0.60
CA ALA A 191 -5.08 8.50 1.52
C ALA A 191 -5.11 9.88 0.83
N PHE A 192 -4.65 9.97 -0.41
CA PHE A 192 -4.77 11.17 -1.23
C PHE A 192 -6.23 11.61 -1.41
N VAL A 193 -7.10 10.70 -1.88
CA VAL A 193 -8.53 10.98 -2.09
C VAL A 193 -9.22 11.32 -0.76
N PHE A 194 -8.90 10.61 0.32
CA PHE A 194 -9.45 10.86 1.65
C PHE A 194 -9.08 12.25 2.17
N LEU A 195 -7.81 12.66 2.05
CA LEU A 195 -7.36 14.00 2.44
C LEU A 195 -7.99 15.10 1.58
N PHE A 196 -8.15 14.85 0.28
CA PHE A 196 -8.87 15.73 -0.63
C PHE A 196 -10.32 15.96 -0.20
N LEU A 197 -11.05 14.87 0.05
CA LEU A 197 -12.46 14.95 0.47
C LEU A 197 -12.63 15.55 1.87
N ILE A 198 -11.68 15.35 2.80
CA ILE A 198 -11.69 16.03 4.09
C ILE A 198 -11.65 17.55 3.91
N GLU A 199 -10.78 18.05 3.02
CA GLU A 199 -10.66 19.49 2.83
C GLU A 199 -11.88 20.07 2.09
N ILE A 200 -12.45 19.34 1.12
CA ILE A 200 -13.74 19.68 0.51
C ILE A 200 -14.83 19.74 1.58
N ASN A 201 -14.93 18.73 2.43
CA ASN A 201 -15.93 18.70 3.50
C ASN A 201 -15.79 19.89 4.45
N LYS A 202 -14.55 20.28 4.76
CA LYS A 202 -14.26 21.43 5.62
C LYS A 202 -14.64 22.76 4.98
N ASN A 203 -14.32 22.97 3.70
CA ASN A 203 -14.43 24.29 3.05
C ASN A 203 -15.76 24.51 2.31
N ILE A 204 -16.42 23.44 1.84
CA ILE A 204 -17.66 23.53 1.07
C ILE A 204 -18.86 23.06 1.91
N PHE A 205 -18.69 21.97 2.66
CA PHE A 205 -19.78 21.35 3.42
C PHE A 205 -19.75 21.70 4.92
N ASN A 206 -18.92 22.65 5.36
CA ASN A 206 -18.82 23.08 6.76
C ASN A 206 -18.68 21.92 7.76
N LYS A 207 -17.87 20.91 7.42
CA LYS A 207 -17.64 19.68 8.22
C LYS A 207 -18.91 18.85 8.50
N LYS A 208 -19.91 18.91 7.61
CA LYS A 208 -21.16 18.14 7.72
C LYS A 208 -20.92 16.63 7.86
N TYR A 209 -19.96 16.09 7.11
CA TYR A 209 -19.67 14.66 7.11
C TYR A 209 -18.58 14.28 8.12
N LYS A 210 -18.74 13.15 8.79
CA LYS A 210 -17.72 12.63 9.71
C LYS A 210 -16.62 11.89 8.93
N ASN A 211 -15.43 11.81 9.51
CA ASN A 211 -14.27 11.18 8.87
C ASN A 211 -14.55 9.71 8.46
N TYR A 212 -15.30 8.94 9.25
CA TYR A 212 -15.64 7.56 8.88
C TYR A 212 -16.61 7.51 7.69
N GLU A 213 -17.54 8.46 7.56
CA GLU A 213 -18.47 8.54 6.44
C GLU A 213 -17.71 8.84 5.15
N ILE A 214 -16.74 9.75 5.21
CA ILE A 214 -15.85 10.04 4.09
C ILE A 214 -15.02 8.79 3.72
N LEU A 215 -14.47 8.07 4.71
CA LEU A 215 -13.68 6.86 4.43
C LEU A 215 -14.53 5.77 3.75
N ILE A 216 -15.77 5.55 4.19
CA ILE A 216 -16.71 4.62 3.58
C ILE A 216 -17.02 5.04 2.15
N PHE A 217 -17.29 6.33 1.92
CA PHE A 217 -17.51 6.86 0.58
C PHE A 217 -16.31 6.62 -0.34
N VAL A 218 -15.08 6.86 0.11
CA VAL A 218 -13.86 6.53 -0.66
C VAL A 218 -13.81 5.04 -0.97
N GLY A 219 -14.17 4.17 -0.02
CA GLY A 219 -14.21 2.72 -0.22
C GLY A 219 -15.20 2.32 -1.31
N LEU A 220 -16.40 2.90 -1.29
CA LEU A 220 -17.42 2.67 -2.31
C LEU A 220 -16.96 3.09 -3.70
N VAL A 221 -16.29 4.25 -3.84
CA VAL A 221 -15.72 4.70 -5.12
C VAL A 221 -14.72 3.67 -5.67
N PHE A 222 -13.86 3.11 -4.81
CA PHE A 222 -12.91 2.06 -5.22
C PHE A 222 -13.62 0.78 -5.67
N ILE A 223 -14.67 0.35 -4.95
CA ILE A 223 -15.44 -0.85 -5.27
C ILE A 223 -16.23 -0.68 -6.57
N VAL A 224 -16.84 0.49 -6.79
CA VAL A 224 -17.55 0.80 -8.04
C VAL A 224 -16.60 0.79 -9.24
N LYS A 225 -15.37 1.30 -9.07
CA LYS A 225 -14.34 1.24 -10.12
C LYS A 225 -13.94 -0.20 -10.44
N ASN A 226 -13.73 -1.04 -9.42
CA ASN A 226 -13.39 -2.44 -9.60
C ASN A 226 -13.98 -3.28 -8.45
N ILE A 227 -15.03 -4.06 -8.75
CA ILE A 227 -15.71 -4.90 -7.75
C ILE A 227 -14.76 -5.93 -7.11
N TYR A 228 -13.74 -6.39 -7.85
CA TYR A 228 -12.78 -7.37 -7.35
C TYR A 228 -11.76 -6.76 -6.39
N ILE A 229 -11.72 -5.43 -6.22
CA ILE A 229 -10.78 -4.76 -5.31
C ILE A 229 -10.93 -5.23 -3.86
N ILE A 230 -12.11 -5.73 -3.48
CA ILE A 230 -12.38 -6.32 -2.16
C ILE A 230 -11.52 -7.55 -1.88
N PHE A 231 -10.99 -8.22 -2.91
CA PHE A 231 -10.09 -9.36 -2.77
C PHE A 231 -8.61 -8.96 -2.69
N SER A 232 -8.30 -7.66 -2.80
CA SER A 232 -6.96 -7.13 -2.61
C SER A 232 -6.64 -7.02 -1.12
N ILE A 233 -5.58 -7.68 -0.67
CA ILE A 233 -5.10 -7.56 0.70
C ILE A 233 -4.72 -6.11 1.05
N SER A 234 -4.16 -5.37 0.08
CA SER A 234 -3.80 -3.96 0.26
C SER A 234 -5.04 -3.09 0.47
N PHE A 235 -6.15 -3.39 -0.21
CA PHE A 235 -7.42 -2.69 -0.01
C PHE A 235 -7.97 -2.96 1.40
N ILE A 236 -8.15 -4.23 1.76
CA ILE A 236 -8.71 -4.63 3.07
C ILE A 236 -7.89 -4.02 4.20
N LEU A 237 -6.56 -4.24 4.18
CA LEU A 237 -5.66 -3.76 5.23
C LEU A 237 -5.72 -2.24 5.35
N SER A 238 -5.71 -1.54 4.21
CA SER A 238 -5.72 -0.09 4.18
C SER A 238 -7.03 0.48 4.74
N PHE A 239 -8.18 0.07 4.22
CA PHE A 239 -9.46 0.65 4.65
C PHE A 239 -9.87 0.22 6.05
N PHE A 240 -9.67 -1.05 6.40
CA PHE A 240 -10.09 -1.60 7.70
C PHE A 240 -9.28 -1.01 8.86
N ILE A 241 -7.94 -0.95 8.72
CA ILE A 241 -7.11 -0.33 9.76
C ILE A 241 -7.46 1.16 9.91
N SER A 242 -7.64 1.88 8.81
CA SER A 242 -8.02 3.30 8.90
C SER A 242 -9.38 3.53 9.54
N LEU A 243 -10.34 2.63 9.31
CA LEU A 243 -11.63 2.67 9.99
C LEU A 243 -11.46 2.53 11.50
N ILE A 244 -10.73 1.49 11.95
CA ILE A 244 -10.43 1.26 13.37
C ILE A 244 -9.76 2.49 14.01
N ILE A 245 -8.76 3.07 13.35
CA ILE A 245 -8.07 4.26 13.84
C ILE A 245 -9.07 5.42 14.01
N ILE A 246 -9.92 5.69 13.02
CA ILE A 246 -10.92 6.76 13.10
C ILE A 246 -11.91 6.50 14.24
N LEU A 247 -12.35 5.25 14.43
CA LEU A 247 -13.27 4.89 15.49
C LEU A 247 -12.66 5.12 16.87
N ILE A 248 -11.40 4.74 17.09
CA ILE A 248 -10.70 4.94 18.36
C ILE A 248 -10.49 6.43 18.64
N ILE A 249 -10.08 7.20 17.63
CA ILE A 249 -9.94 8.66 17.76
C ILE A 249 -11.27 9.31 18.16
N ASN A 250 -12.40 8.81 17.62
CA ASN A 250 -13.73 9.31 17.96
C ASN A 250 -14.20 8.96 19.38
N LEU A 251 -13.54 8.01 20.08
CA LEU A 251 -13.81 7.74 21.50
C LEU A 251 -13.35 8.89 22.41
N LYS A 252 -12.63 9.89 21.88
CA LYS A 252 -12.18 11.10 22.61
C LYS A 252 -11.46 10.78 23.91
N ILE A 253 -10.59 9.77 23.91
CA ILE A 253 -9.75 9.40 25.05
C ILE A 253 -8.88 10.62 25.43
N LYS A 254 -9.03 11.12 26.66
CA LYS A 254 -8.39 12.38 27.11
C LYS A 254 -6.86 12.32 27.02
N SER A 255 -6.26 11.20 27.41
CA SER A 255 -4.80 11.03 27.35
C SER A 255 -4.35 10.69 25.94
N LYS A 256 -3.48 11.53 25.38
CA LYS A 256 -2.85 11.30 24.07
C LYS A 256 -2.04 10.01 24.04
N ILE A 257 -1.36 9.69 25.13
CA ILE A 257 -0.55 8.48 25.28
C ILE A 257 -1.45 7.24 25.28
N LEU A 258 -2.53 7.24 26.08
CA LEU A 258 -3.49 6.14 26.07
C LEU A 258 -4.12 5.98 24.68
N ASN A 259 -4.53 7.08 24.05
CA ASN A 259 -5.09 7.03 22.70
C ASN A 259 -4.12 6.39 21.69
N PHE A 260 -2.83 6.75 21.75
CA PHE A 260 -1.78 6.12 20.92
C PHE A 260 -1.61 4.63 21.20
N ILE A 261 -1.61 4.23 22.48
CA ILE A 261 -1.53 2.82 22.89
C ILE A 261 -2.74 2.03 22.34
N PHE A 262 -3.95 2.56 22.50
CA PHE A 262 -5.17 1.92 21.98
C PHE A 262 -5.14 1.79 20.45
N ILE A 263 -4.76 2.85 19.74
CA ILE A 263 -4.59 2.81 18.28
C ILE A 263 -3.61 1.69 17.90
N SER A 264 -2.44 1.62 18.53
CA SER A 264 -1.44 0.60 18.26
C SER A 264 -1.96 -0.81 18.55
N ILE A 265 -2.60 -1.05 19.68
CA ILE A 265 -3.17 -2.36 20.05
C ILE A 265 -4.18 -2.83 18.99
N PHE A 266 -5.21 -2.03 18.72
CA PHE A 266 -6.30 -2.43 17.84
C PHE A 266 -5.87 -2.50 16.36
N ALA A 267 -4.98 -1.60 15.90
CA ALA A 267 -4.45 -1.67 14.54
C ALA A 267 -3.62 -2.94 14.32
N ASN A 268 -2.81 -3.36 15.31
CA ASN A 268 -2.00 -4.57 15.19
C ASN A 268 -2.84 -5.84 15.26
N ILE A 269 -3.82 -5.90 16.18
CA ILE A 269 -4.76 -7.01 16.25
C ILE A 269 -5.49 -7.18 14.91
N ALA A 270 -6.01 -6.07 14.35
CA ALA A 270 -6.69 -6.11 13.06
C ALA A 270 -5.76 -6.52 11.91
N SER A 271 -4.55 -5.96 11.86
CA SER A 271 -3.52 -6.33 10.88
C SER A 271 -3.21 -7.82 10.96
N PHE A 272 -3.01 -8.36 12.15
CA PHE A 272 -2.77 -9.77 12.38
C PHE A 272 -3.91 -10.64 11.85
N PHE A 273 -5.16 -10.36 12.22
CA PHE A 273 -6.32 -11.14 11.74
C PHE A 273 -6.44 -11.12 10.22
N ILE A 274 -6.25 -9.95 9.58
CA ILE A 274 -6.27 -9.82 8.12
C ILE A 274 -5.14 -10.64 7.49
N LEU A 275 -3.92 -10.50 7.99
CA LEU A 275 -2.75 -11.15 7.40
C LEU A 275 -2.76 -12.68 7.59
N ASN A 276 -3.27 -13.17 8.73
CA ASN A 276 -3.47 -14.59 9.00
C ASN A 276 -4.56 -15.19 8.09
N PHE A 277 -5.64 -14.45 7.79
CA PHE A 277 -6.67 -14.90 6.83
C PHE A 277 -6.10 -15.30 5.46
N PHE A 278 -5.10 -14.55 4.99
CA PHE A 278 -4.42 -14.79 3.73
C PHE A 278 -3.28 -15.83 3.83
N GLY A 279 -3.15 -16.51 4.98
CA GLY A 279 -2.21 -17.62 5.17
C GLY A 279 -0.74 -17.21 5.27
N ASN A 280 -0.47 -15.93 5.57
CA ASN A 280 0.87 -15.37 5.41
C ASN A 280 1.61 -15.10 6.73
N TYR A 281 0.99 -15.30 7.90
CA TYR A 281 1.53 -14.81 9.17
C TYR A 281 1.20 -15.66 10.41
N ASN A 282 2.25 -15.97 11.16
CA ASN A 282 2.18 -16.51 12.52
C ASN A 282 2.01 -15.37 13.53
N TYR A 283 1.39 -15.66 14.69
CA TYR A 283 1.19 -14.67 15.74
C TYR A 283 2.49 -14.44 16.51
N ASN A 284 2.88 -13.18 16.69
CA ASN A 284 3.99 -12.82 17.55
C ASN A 284 3.42 -12.18 18.82
N VAL A 285 3.78 -12.74 19.97
CA VAL A 285 3.32 -12.28 21.29
C VAL A 285 3.73 -10.84 21.56
N PHE A 286 4.91 -10.42 21.08
CA PHE A 286 5.44 -9.08 21.26
C PHE A 286 5.02 -8.09 20.15
N SER A 287 4.11 -8.49 19.24
CA SER A 287 3.67 -7.64 18.13
C SER A 287 3.21 -6.24 18.54
N ILE A 288 2.38 -6.15 19.59
CA ILE A 288 1.90 -4.89 20.14
C ILE A 288 3.07 -4.04 20.65
N PHE A 289 3.96 -4.64 21.45
CA PHE A 289 5.12 -3.95 22.00
C PHE A 289 6.06 -3.44 20.90
N ASN A 290 6.38 -4.29 19.92
CA ASN A 290 7.17 -3.94 18.75
C ASN A 290 6.52 -2.77 18.00
N SER A 291 5.21 -2.83 17.75
CA SER A 291 4.53 -1.76 17.02
C SER A 291 4.60 -0.40 17.71
N ILE A 292 4.46 -0.36 19.05
CA ILE A 292 4.51 0.88 19.83
C ILE A 292 5.89 1.52 19.73
N ILE A 293 6.96 0.71 19.83
CA ILE A 293 8.35 1.17 19.78
C ILE A 293 8.76 1.56 18.36
N PHE A 294 8.44 0.71 17.38
CA PHE A 294 8.93 0.89 16.01
C PHE A 294 8.13 1.89 15.20
N THR A 295 6.86 2.16 15.53
CA THR A 295 6.07 3.19 14.82
C THR A 295 6.77 4.55 14.79
N PRO A 296 7.15 5.18 15.92
CA PRO A 296 7.84 6.47 15.88
C PRO A 296 9.20 6.37 15.19
N PHE A 297 9.95 5.28 15.41
CA PHE A 297 11.27 5.06 14.81
C PHE A 297 11.20 5.01 13.28
N ILE A 298 10.29 4.21 12.72
CA ILE A 298 10.12 4.06 11.27
C ILE A 298 9.57 5.33 10.65
N SER A 299 8.66 6.03 11.35
CA SER A 299 8.14 7.32 10.90
C SER A 299 9.26 8.35 10.74
N PHE A 300 10.18 8.40 11.72
CA PHE A 300 11.36 9.26 11.65
C PHE A 300 12.30 8.81 10.54
N PHE A 301 12.59 7.50 10.46
CA PHE A 301 13.45 6.94 9.43
C PHE A 301 12.93 7.24 8.02
N TYR A 302 11.62 7.16 7.80
CA TYR A 302 11.00 7.51 6.53
C TYR A 302 11.20 8.99 6.13
N ILE A 303 11.10 9.94 7.07
CA ILE A 303 11.46 11.34 6.75
C ILE A 303 12.94 11.44 6.43
N PHE A 304 13.75 10.77 7.24
CA PHE A 304 15.20 10.81 7.12
C PHE A 304 15.63 10.33 5.73
N THR A 305 15.01 9.27 5.19
CA THR A 305 15.28 8.80 3.83
C THR A 305 14.81 9.77 2.76
N LEU A 306 13.69 10.48 2.96
CA LEU A 306 13.25 11.53 2.05
C LEU A 306 14.18 12.75 2.03
N ILE A 307 14.75 13.13 3.18
CA ILE A 307 15.70 14.25 3.26
C ILE A 307 17.04 13.83 2.68
N PHE A 308 17.59 12.69 3.08
CA PHE A 308 18.95 12.26 2.68
C PHE A 308 18.94 11.37 1.42
N PHE A 309 17.91 11.43 0.58
CA PHE A 309 17.75 10.54 -0.58
C PHE A 309 18.94 10.60 -1.55
N TRP A 310 19.65 11.72 -1.61
CA TRP A 310 20.86 11.90 -2.42
C TRP A 310 22.09 11.20 -1.85
N SER A 311 22.16 10.98 -0.54
CA SER A 311 23.34 10.43 0.16
C SER A 311 23.24 8.93 0.35
N LYS A 312 23.39 8.19 -0.76
CA LYS A 312 23.21 6.72 -0.79
C LYS A 312 24.13 5.96 0.17
N ASN A 313 25.40 6.33 0.24
CA ASN A 313 26.37 5.68 1.12
C ASN A 313 26.03 5.86 2.60
N PHE A 314 25.56 7.04 2.96
CA PHE A 314 25.14 7.34 4.33
C PHE A 314 23.86 6.59 4.70
N LEU A 315 22.88 6.56 3.80
CA LEU A 315 21.66 5.77 3.98
C LEU A 315 21.96 4.27 4.08
N ASP A 316 22.90 3.74 3.29
CA ASP A 316 23.34 2.34 3.39
C ASP A 316 23.95 2.01 4.77
N PHE A 317 24.79 2.89 5.30
CA PHE A 317 25.35 2.76 6.65
C PHE A 317 24.24 2.70 7.72
N ILE A 318 23.27 3.62 7.64
CA ILE A 318 22.13 3.63 8.58
C ILE A 318 21.29 2.35 8.42
N CYS A 319 20.99 1.94 7.19
CA CYS A 319 20.28 0.70 6.91
C CYS A 319 20.99 -0.52 7.51
N GLY A 320 22.32 -0.56 7.46
CA GLY A 320 23.13 -1.62 8.08
C GLY A 320 22.97 -1.67 9.60
N ASN A 321 23.01 -0.52 10.27
CA ASN A 321 22.80 -0.43 11.72
C ASN A 321 21.36 -0.82 12.12
N ILE A 322 20.37 -0.38 11.34
CA ILE A 322 18.96 -0.75 11.57
C ILE A 322 18.78 -2.26 11.39
N LEU A 323 19.35 -2.83 10.34
CA LEU A 323 19.31 -4.28 10.10
C LEU A 323 19.90 -5.05 11.30
N TYR A 324 21.06 -4.64 11.79
CA TYR A 324 21.70 -5.27 12.95
C TYR A 324 20.83 -5.18 14.21
N PHE A 325 20.20 -4.02 14.46
CA PHE A 325 19.27 -3.87 15.58
C PHE A 325 18.03 -4.77 15.42
N LEU A 326 17.46 -4.82 14.22
CA LEU A 326 16.30 -5.65 13.91
C LEU A 326 16.61 -7.15 14.03
N THR A 327 17.80 -7.61 13.62
CA THR A 327 18.20 -9.02 13.75
C THR A 327 18.29 -9.43 15.22
N ILE A 328 18.91 -8.60 16.07
CA ILE A 328 18.96 -8.83 17.52
C ILE A 328 17.55 -8.99 18.08
N ILE A 329 16.67 -8.02 17.82
CA ILE A 329 15.30 -8.05 18.33
C ILE A 329 14.54 -9.26 17.80
N SER A 330 14.78 -9.65 16.54
CA SER A 330 14.14 -10.80 15.91
C SER A 330 14.46 -12.12 16.59
N ASN A 331 15.59 -12.23 17.29
CA ASN A 331 16.01 -13.45 18.00
C ASN A 331 15.24 -13.66 19.32
N TYR A 332 14.72 -12.58 19.92
CA TYR A 332 13.98 -12.63 21.19
C TYR A 332 12.46 -12.70 21.01
N GLN A 333 11.97 -12.98 19.80
CA GLN A 333 10.53 -13.02 19.51
C GLN A 333 9.93 -14.40 19.80
N ILE A 334 8.76 -14.41 20.43
CA ILE A 334 7.97 -15.63 20.65
C ILE A 334 6.87 -15.68 19.59
N ILE A 335 6.93 -16.71 18.75
CA ILE A 335 5.99 -16.91 17.63
C ILE A 335 5.11 -18.12 17.93
N ILE A 336 3.81 -17.92 17.83
CA ILE A 336 2.79 -18.94 18.04
C ILE A 336 2.02 -19.11 16.73
N GLU A 337 1.88 -20.36 16.29
CA GLU A 337 1.03 -20.71 15.17
C GLU A 337 -0.41 -20.81 15.65
N ILE A 338 -1.21 -19.79 15.31
CA ILE A 338 -2.64 -19.80 15.59
C ILE A 338 -3.34 -20.03 14.25
N PRO A 339 -3.80 -21.27 13.96
CA PRO A 339 -4.60 -21.54 12.78
C PRO A 339 -6.00 -20.99 13.00
N ILE A 340 -6.28 -19.80 12.45
CA ILE A 340 -7.61 -19.19 12.58
C ILE A 340 -8.48 -19.67 11.41
N PRO A 341 -9.66 -20.28 11.66
CA PRO A 341 -10.55 -20.68 10.59
C PRO A 341 -11.03 -19.46 9.80
N LYS A 342 -10.95 -19.53 8.46
CA LYS A 342 -11.35 -18.43 7.55
C LYS A 342 -12.76 -17.89 7.83
N LYS A 343 -13.69 -18.74 8.30
CA LYS A 343 -15.06 -18.37 8.68
C LYS A 343 -15.13 -17.41 9.88
N VAL A 344 -14.24 -17.55 10.87
CA VAL A 344 -14.20 -16.68 12.07
C VAL A 344 -13.77 -15.26 11.71
N ILE A 345 -12.91 -15.11 10.70
CA ILE A 345 -12.40 -13.80 10.27
C ILE A 345 -13.43 -13.05 9.41
N ILE A 346 -14.15 -13.77 8.54
CA ILE A 346 -15.29 -13.20 7.80
C ILE A 346 -16.36 -12.72 8.77
N LEU A 347 -16.64 -13.50 9.83
CA LEU A 347 -17.53 -13.08 10.91
C LEU A 347 -17.01 -11.81 11.60
N PHE A 348 -15.71 -11.72 11.91
CA PHE A 348 -15.11 -10.52 12.51
C PHE A 348 -15.25 -9.27 11.63
N VAL A 349 -15.02 -9.38 10.31
CA VAL A 349 -15.18 -8.27 9.35
C VAL A 349 -16.65 -7.84 9.27
N ILE A 350 -17.58 -8.79 9.14
CA ILE A 350 -19.02 -8.52 9.09
C ILE A 350 -19.50 -7.87 10.39
N VAL A 351 -19.12 -8.42 11.53
CA VAL A 351 -19.43 -7.89 12.85
C VAL A 351 -18.90 -6.46 12.99
N HIS A 352 -17.68 -6.18 12.53
CA HIS A 352 -17.11 -4.82 12.56
C HIS A 352 -17.91 -3.81 11.73
N PHE A 353 -18.34 -4.19 10.51
CA PHE A 353 -19.21 -3.33 9.69
C PHE A 353 -20.61 -3.15 10.31
N LEU A 354 -21.15 -4.18 10.97
CA LEU A 354 -22.43 -4.13 11.69
C LEU A 354 -22.36 -3.32 13.00
N PHE A 355 -21.18 -3.07 13.56
CA PHE A 355 -20.99 -2.24 14.76
C PHE A 355 -20.87 -0.73 14.47
N LEU A 356 -20.66 -0.32 13.22
CA LEU A 356 -20.63 1.09 12.82
C LEU A 356 -21.92 1.89 13.19
N PRO A 357 -23.14 1.33 13.04
CA PRO A 357 -24.38 1.99 13.47
C PRO A 357 -24.49 2.14 14.99
N LEU A 358 -23.90 1.24 15.79
CA LEU A 358 -23.97 1.28 17.26
C LEU A 358 -23.15 2.44 17.85
N ILE A 359 -22.04 2.80 17.20
CA ILE A 359 -21.23 3.98 17.56
C ILE A 359 -22.04 5.26 17.38
N LYS A 360 -22.90 5.32 16.36
CA LYS A 360 -23.83 6.43 16.10
C LYS A 360 -24.86 6.63 17.23
N LYS A 361 -25.20 5.57 17.97
CA LYS A 361 -26.18 5.58 19.07
C LYS A 361 -25.56 6.06 20.39
N ASN A 362 -24.28 5.76 20.64
CA ASN A 362 -23.58 6.17 21.87
C ASN A 362 -23.10 7.63 21.84
N GLU A 363 -22.73 8.19 20.68
CA GLU A 363 -22.40 9.64 20.59
C GLU A 363 -23.57 10.55 20.97
N LYS A 364 -24.82 10.11 20.79
CA LYS A 364 -26.01 10.85 21.25
C LYS A 364 -26.23 10.77 22.77
N LYS A 365 -25.67 9.77 23.45
CA LYS A 365 -25.76 9.59 24.90
C LYS A 365 -24.65 10.30 25.67
N PHE A 366 -23.48 10.50 25.07
CA PHE A 366 -22.36 11.22 25.69
C PHE A 366 -22.38 12.76 25.50
N ASN A 367 -23.24 13.26 24.61
CA ASN A 367 -23.48 14.70 24.40
C ASN A 367 -24.79 15.19 25.07
N LYS A 368 -25.38 14.38 25.96
CA LYS A 368 -26.33 14.80 26.98
C LYS A 368 -25.64 14.62 28.32
#